data_AF-A0A485BAM6-F1
#
_entry.id   AF-A0A485BAM6-F1
#
_cell.length_a   1.000
_cell.length_b   1.000
_cell.length_c   1.000
_cell.angle_alpha   90.00
_cell.angle_beta   90.00
_cell.angle_gamma   90.00
#
_symmetry.space_group_name_H-M   'P 1'
#
loop_
_entity.id
_entity.type
_entity.pdbx_description
1 polymer ?
#
loop_
_entity_poly.entity_id
_entity_poly.type
_entity_poly.pdbx_seq_one_letter_code
_entity_poly.pdbx_strand_id
1 'polypeptide(L)'
;MDIIGDRWSLLIVRDAFDGMSRFSDFQRSLGMARNILSDRLQKLVAAGILRTQAASDGTAYQEYVLTEKGERLFPLVVALRQWGERYLFASGEPHSVLIDKRTLQAVPPMAPTAEDGAPLLPSATEVRKVQADG
;
A
#
# COMPACT_ATOMS: atom_id res chain seq x y z
N MET A 1 -9.96 -5.63 16.02
CA MET A 1 -8.87 -4.85 16.62
C MET A 1 -7.96 -5.79 17.40
N ASP A 2 -7.01 -6.44 16.71
CA ASP A 2 -5.72 -6.79 17.32
C ASP A 2 -4.70 -5.87 16.64
N ILE A 3 -4.37 -4.78 17.33
CA ILE A 3 -3.97 -3.46 16.80
C ILE A 3 -2.52 -3.38 16.30
N ILE A 4 -1.86 -4.52 16.14
CA ILE A 4 -0.58 -4.64 15.44
C ILE A 4 -0.76 -5.49 14.15
N GLY A 5 -1.96 -6.03 13.90
CA GLY A 5 -2.30 -6.94 12.80
C GLY A 5 -2.23 -6.32 11.40
N ASP A 6 -2.95 -5.22 11.20
CA ASP A 6 -3.35 -4.76 9.87
C ASP A 6 -2.49 -3.60 9.34
N ARG A 7 -2.02 -2.72 10.23
CA ARG A 7 -1.16 -1.58 9.88
C ARG A 7 0.10 -2.02 9.11
N TRP A 8 0.72 -3.12 9.53
CA TRP A 8 1.94 -3.60 8.91
C TRP A 8 1.72 -4.18 7.52
N SER A 9 0.57 -4.79 7.26
CA SER A 9 0.23 -5.31 5.94
C SER A 9 0.21 -4.20 4.90
N LEU A 10 -0.38 -3.04 5.24
CA LEU A 10 -0.37 -1.87 4.36
C LEU A 10 1.03 -1.29 4.16
N LEU A 11 1.88 -1.31 5.19
CA LEU A 11 3.27 -0.85 5.06
C LEU A 11 4.12 -1.80 4.19
N ILE A 12 3.91 -3.11 4.29
CA ILE A 12 4.56 -4.08 3.38
C ILE A 12 4.10 -3.87 1.94
N VAL A 13 2.79 -3.66 1.72
CA VAL A 13 2.26 -3.37 0.38
C VAL A 13 2.82 -2.06 -0.16
N ARG A 14 2.91 -1.01 0.67
CA ARG A 14 3.57 0.25 0.33
C ARG A 14 5.01 0.04 -0.13
N ASP A 15 5.77 -0.72 0.65
CA ASP A 15 7.18 -1.01 0.35
C ASP A 15 7.32 -1.85 -0.93
N ALA A 16 6.36 -2.74 -1.21
CA ALA A 16 6.31 -3.50 -2.47
C ALA A 16 6.07 -2.58 -3.68
N PHE A 17 5.22 -1.56 -3.56
CA PHE A 17 5.07 -0.53 -4.59
C PHE A 17 6.34 0.33 -4.78
N ASP A 18 7.15 0.46 -3.72
CA ASP A 18 8.47 1.13 -3.78
C ASP A 18 9.56 0.22 -4.37
N GLY A 19 9.21 -0.99 -4.82
CA GLY A 19 10.09 -1.94 -5.51
C GLY A 19 10.79 -2.92 -4.57
N MET A 20 10.48 -2.93 -3.27
CA MET A 20 11.00 -3.95 -2.37
C MET A 20 10.34 -5.29 -2.66
N SER A 21 11.14 -6.33 -2.83
CA SER A 21 10.65 -7.67 -3.15
C SER A 21 11.24 -8.76 -2.27
N ARG A 22 12.35 -8.50 -1.56
CA ARG A 22 13.01 -9.51 -0.71
C ARG A 22 12.63 -9.34 0.75
N PHE A 23 12.62 -10.46 1.47
CA PHE A 23 12.39 -10.47 2.92
C PHE A 23 13.33 -9.49 3.66
N SER A 24 14.62 -9.46 3.28
CA SER A 24 15.62 -8.56 3.88
C SER A 24 15.33 -7.09 3.62
N ASP A 25 14.69 -6.75 2.50
CA ASP A 25 14.39 -5.36 2.15
C ASP A 25 13.26 -4.85 3.03
N PHE A 26 12.16 -5.62 3.13
CA PHE A 26 11.06 -5.33 4.05
C PHE A 26 11.53 -5.28 5.51
N GLN A 27 12.39 -6.21 5.93
CA GLN A 27 12.91 -6.23 7.30
C GLN A 27 13.70 -4.97 7.63
N ARG A 28 14.59 -4.54 6.73
CA ARG A 28 15.40 -3.33 6.90
C ARG A 28 14.54 -2.07 6.89
N SER A 29 13.56 -2.00 5.99
CA SER A 29 12.66 -0.86 5.84
C SER A 29 11.76 -0.65 7.05
N LEU A 30 11.15 -1.74 7.55
CA LEU A 30 10.13 -1.67 8.59
C LEU A 30 10.67 -1.82 10.01
N GLY A 31 11.94 -2.21 10.19
CA GLY A 31 12.54 -2.48 11.50
C GLY A 31 11.85 -3.62 12.25
N MET A 32 11.16 -4.50 11.53
CA MET A 32 10.29 -5.51 12.11
C MET A 32 11.06 -6.76 12.56
N ALA A 33 10.62 -7.37 13.66
CA ALA A 33 11.10 -8.69 14.05
C ALA A 33 10.78 -9.75 12.96
N ARG A 34 11.73 -10.65 12.69
CA ARG A 34 11.66 -11.61 11.56
C ARG A 34 10.41 -12.49 11.61
N ASN A 35 10.03 -12.97 12.79
CA ASN A 35 8.85 -13.81 12.98
C ASN A 35 7.55 -13.05 12.63
N ILE A 36 7.44 -11.78 13.02
CA ILE A 36 6.27 -10.96 12.71
C ILE A 36 6.20 -10.67 11.21
N LEU A 37 7.33 -10.33 10.59
CA LEU A 37 7.38 -10.09 9.14
C LEU A 37 7.00 -11.35 8.36
N SER A 38 7.52 -12.51 8.77
CA SER A 38 7.18 -13.80 8.16
C SER A 38 5.68 -14.08 8.22
N ASP A 39 5.05 -13.91 9.37
CA ASP A 39 3.61 -14.10 9.54
C ASP A 39 2.80 -13.14 8.66
N ARG A 40 3.22 -11.86 8.56
CA ARG A 40 2.52 -10.87 7.72
C ARG A 40 2.66 -11.16 6.22
N LEU A 41 3.85 -11.51 5.75
CA LEU A 41 4.07 -11.90 4.36
C LEU A 41 3.25 -13.15 4.01
N GLN A 42 3.22 -14.16 4.89
CA GLN A 42 2.41 -15.35 4.69
C GLN A 42 0.92 -15.02 4.59
N LYS A 43 0.41 -14.11 5.45
CA LYS A 43 -0.99 -13.66 5.39
C LYS A 43 -1.31 -12.91 4.10
N LEU A 44 -0.41 -12.04 3.63
CA LEU A 44 -0.57 -11.33 2.36
C LEU A 44 -0.56 -12.27 1.15
N VAL A 45 0.27 -13.32 1.19
CA VAL A 45 0.29 -14.37 0.16
C VAL A 45 -0.99 -15.21 0.21
N ALA A 46 -1.42 -15.64 1.39
CA ALA A 46 -2.67 -16.40 1.57
C ALA A 46 -3.91 -15.59 1.14
N ALA A 47 -3.89 -14.27 1.35
CA ALA A 47 -4.95 -13.36 0.89
C ALA A 47 -4.90 -13.07 -0.63
N GLY A 48 -3.88 -13.58 -1.33
CA GLY A 48 -3.67 -13.36 -2.76
C GLY A 48 -3.28 -11.93 -3.11
N ILE A 49 -2.74 -11.15 -2.16
CA ILE A 49 -2.23 -9.78 -2.38
C ILE A 49 -0.80 -9.83 -2.92
N LEU A 50 -0.01 -10.74 -2.37
CA LEU A 50 1.34 -11.05 -2.84
C LEU A 50 1.37 -12.48 -3.38
N ARG A 51 2.38 -12.77 -4.20
CA ARG A 51 2.79 -14.13 -4.55
C ARG A 51 4.30 -14.25 -4.45
N THR A 52 4.79 -15.45 -4.19
CA THR A 52 6.23 -15.74 -4.23
C THR A 52 6.65 -16.20 -5.62
N GLN A 53 7.81 -15.76 -6.08
CA GLN A 53 8.45 -16.25 -7.30
C GLN A 53 9.96 -16.42 -7.09
N ALA A 54 10.61 -17.21 -7.96
CA ALA A 54 12.07 -17.28 -7.99
C ALA A 54 12.67 -15.89 -8.25
N ALA A 55 13.81 -15.61 -7.63
CA ALA A 55 14.46 -14.32 -7.79
C ALA A 55 14.84 -14.05 -9.24
N SER A 56 14.60 -12.82 -9.68
CA SER A 56 14.83 -12.39 -11.06
C SER A 56 16.32 -12.31 -11.43
N ASP A 57 17.20 -12.27 -10.43
CA ASP A 57 18.67 -12.22 -10.57
C ASP A 57 19.34 -13.60 -10.64
N GLY A 58 18.54 -14.68 -10.69
CA GLY A 58 19.05 -16.06 -10.79
C GLY A 58 19.57 -16.63 -9.48
N THR A 59 19.42 -15.92 -8.36
CA THR A 59 19.74 -16.46 -7.03
C THR A 59 18.66 -17.45 -6.55
N ALA A 60 19.02 -18.27 -5.56
CA ALA A 60 18.06 -19.21 -4.93
C ALA A 60 17.02 -18.53 -4.01
N TYR A 61 17.01 -17.20 -3.95
CA TYR A 61 16.08 -16.45 -3.10
C TYR A 61 14.68 -16.40 -3.71
N GLN A 62 13.70 -16.13 -2.84
CA GLN A 62 12.31 -15.89 -3.24
C GLN A 62 12.02 -14.39 -3.21
N GLU A 63 11.30 -13.91 -4.21
CA GLU A 63 10.77 -12.56 -4.30
C GLU A 63 9.26 -12.57 -4.02
N TYR A 64 8.81 -11.61 -3.23
CA TYR A 64 7.40 -11.30 -3.02
C TYR A 64 7.01 -10.22 -4.02
N VAL A 65 6.05 -10.53 -4.88
CA VAL A 65 5.56 -9.60 -5.91
C VAL A 65 4.06 -9.41 -5.76
N LEU A 66 3.58 -8.21 -6.08
CA LEU A 66 2.15 -7.90 -6.09
C LEU A 66 1.44 -8.76 -7.14
N THR A 67 0.25 -9.23 -6.78
CA THR A 67 -0.70 -9.81 -7.72
C THR A 67 -1.57 -8.69 -8.31
N GLU A 68 -2.43 -9.00 -9.29
CA GLU A 68 -3.44 -8.06 -9.76
C GLU A 68 -4.32 -7.53 -8.62
N LYS A 69 -4.71 -8.40 -7.68
CA LYS A 69 -5.48 -8.00 -6.48
C LYS A 69 -4.68 -7.05 -5.60
N GLY A 70 -3.37 -7.26 -5.47
CA GLY A 70 -2.48 -6.38 -4.72
C GLY A 70 -2.25 -5.03 -5.41
N GLU A 71 -2.09 -5.00 -6.72
CA GLU A 71 -1.94 -3.77 -7.50
C GLU A 71 -3.16 -2.84 -7.37
N ARG A 72 -4.37 -3.41 -7.23
CA ARG A 72 -5.60 -2.64 -6.97
C ARG A 72 -5.60 -1.92 -5.62
N LEU A 73 -4.64 -2.19 -4.72
CA LEU A 73 -4.45 -1.42 -3.48
C LEU A 73 -3.68 -0.11 -3.68
N PHE A 74 -3.18 0.17 -4.88
CA PHE A 74 -2.41 1.39 -5.14
C PHE A 74 -3.12 2.67 -4.68
N PRO A 75 -4.43 2.89 -4.93
CA PRO A 75 -5.10 4.08 -4.45
C PRO A 75 -5.04 4.24 -2.93
N LEU A 76 -5.26 3.15 -2.18
CA LEU A 76 -5.17 3.17 -0.72
C LEU A 76 -3.77 3.59 -0.25
N VAL A 77 -2.72 3.12 -0.93
CA VAL A 77 -1.33 3.48 -0.63
C VAL A 77 -1.06 4.96 -0.93
N VAL A 78 -1.54 5.49 -2.07
CA VAL A 78 -1.39 6.91 -2.41
C VAL A 78 -2.06 7.81 -1.37
N ALA A 79 -3.31 7.51 -1.01
CA ALA A 79 -4.05 8.26 0.00
C ALA A 79 -3.31 8.27 1.35
N LEU A 80 -2.77 7.12 1.77
CA LEU A 80 -2.02 7.02 3.02
C LEU A 80 -0.70 7.82 2.99
N ARG A 81 0.02 7.81 1.87
CA ARG A 81 1.25 8.61 1.69
C ARG A 81 0.96 10.10 1.79
N GLN A 82 -0.05 10.58 1.06
CA GLN A 82 -0.41 12.00 1.04
C GLN A 82 -0.96 12.49 2.39
N TRP A 83 -1.70 11.64 3.11
CA TRP A 83 -2.10 11.93 4.49
C TRP A 83 -0.86 12.06 5.40
N GLY A 84 0.07 11.11 5.32
CA GLY A 84 1.32 11.15 6.09
C GLY A 84 2.15 12.40 5.80
N GLU A 85 2.34 12.72 4.52
CA GLU A 85 3.03 13.93 4.03
C GLU A 85 2.44 15.21 4.64
N ARG A 86 1.10 15.29 4.70
CA ARG A 86 0.40 16.49 5.18
C ARG A 86 0.42 16.66 6.70
N TYR A 87 0.40 15.57 7.47
CA TYR A 87 0.12 15.62 8.91
C TYR A 87 1.25 15.10 9.81
N LEU A 88 2.24 14.39 9.27
CA LEU A 88 3.32 13.79 10.06
C LEU A 88 4.66 14.51 9.96
N PHE A 89 4.79 15.48 9.05
CA PHE A 89 6.02 16.26 8.86
C PHE A 89 5.80 17.70 9.29
N ALA A 90 6.79 18.28 9.95
CA ALA A 90 6.79 19.70 10.25
C ALA A 90 6.98 20.53 8.97
N SER A 91 6.54 21.79 8.99
CA SER A 91 6.77 22.70 7.86
C SER A 91 8.27 22.82 7.56
N GLY A 92 8.68 22.41 6.36
CA GLY A 92 10.08 22.45 5.90
C GLY A 92 10.92 21.23 6.25
N GLU A 93 10.34 20.20 6.89
CA GLU A 93 11.02 18.93 7.11
C GLU A 93 11.14 18.15 5.78
N PRO A 94 12.31 17.59 5.44
CA PRO A 94 12.45 16.79 4.23
C PRO A 94 11.54 15.55 4.25
N HIS A 95 10.72 15.38 3.22
CA HIS A 95 9.87 14.21 3.02
C HIS A 95 9.91 13.75 1.57
N SER A 96 9.54 12.48 1.34
CA SER A 96 9.39 11.94 -0.01
C SER A 96 8.02 12.30 -0.58
N VAL A 97 7.97 12.62 -1.88
CA VAL A 97 6.73 12.86 -2.63
C VAL A 97 6.55 11.79 -3.69
N LEU A 98 5.31 11.35 -3.90
CA LEU A 98 5.00 10.44 -5.00
C LEU A 98 4.88 11.24 -6.29
N ILE A 99 5.61 10.84 -7.34
CA ILE A 99 5.60 11.52 -8.64
C ILE A 99 5.07 10.62 -9.75
N ASP A 100 4.45 11.23 -10.77
CA ASP A 100 4.22 10.58 -12.05
C ASP A 100 5.53 10.55 -12.84
N LYS A 101 6.03 9.35 -13.13
CA LYS A 101 7.30 9.15 -13.85
C LYS A 101 7.33 9.77 -15.25
N ARG A 102 6.17 9.99 -15.89
CA ARG A 102 6.10 10.61 -17.22
C ARG A 102 6.29 12.12 -17.17
N THR A 103 5.75 12.78 -16.15
CA THR A 103 5.70 14.25 -16.05
C THR A 103 6.67 14.81 -15.02
N LEU A 104 7.19 13.94 -14.14
CA LEU A 104 8.00 14.28 -12.97
C LEU A 104 7.32 15.23 -11.99
N GLN A 105 5.99 15.39 -12.11
CA GLN A 105 5.18 16.18 -11.21
C GLN A 105 4.67 15.33 -10.06
N ALA A 106 4.43 15.96 -8.91
CA ALA A 106 3.77 15.32 -7.79
C ALA A 106 2.39 14.80 -8.21
N VAL A 107 2.05 13.59 -7.77
CA VAL A 107 0.72 13.02 -7.98
C VAL A 107 -0.31 13.92 -7.27
N PRO A 108 -1.37 14.39 -7.98
CA PRO A 108 -2.40 15.23 -7.38
C PRO A 108 -3.04 14.59 -6.14
N PRO A 109 -3.61 15.40 -5.22
CA PRO A 109 -4.31 14.87 -4.06
C PRO A 109 -5.38 13.85 -4.46
N MET A 110 -5.32 12.68 -3.84
CA MET A 110 -6.30 11.64 -4.04
C MET A 110 -7.59 12.01 -3.32
N ALA A 111 -8.68 12.09 -4.09
CA ALA A 111 -10.02 12.28 -3.57
C ALA A 111 -10.99 11.42 -4.37
N PRO A 112 -12.01 10.82 -3.74
CA PRO A 112 -13.15 10.29 -4.46
C PRO A 112 -13.81 11.40 -5.29
N THR A 113 -14.23 11.08 -6.50
CA THR A 113 -14.92 12.00 -7.40
C THR A 113 -16.30 11.47 -7.74
N ALA A 114 -17.27 12.37 -7.91
CA ALA A 114 -18.55 12.06 -8.52
C ALA A 114 -18.39 11.84 -10.04
N GLU A 115 -19.46 11.41 -10.70
CA GLU A 115 -19.48 11.13 -12.14
C GLU A 115 -19.18 12.37 -13.00
N ASP A 116 -19.54 13.55 -12.51
CA ASP A 116 -19.25 14.85 -13.11
C ASP A 116 -17.81 15.35 -12.87
N GLY A 117 -17.00 14.58 -12.13
CA GLY A 117 -15.62 14.90 -11.78
C GLY A 117 -15.47 15.81 -10.55
N ALA A 118 -16.55 16.23 -9.91
CA ALA A 118 -16.47 17.02 -8.69
C ALA A 118 -15.96 16.18 -7.50
N PRO A 119 -15.20 16.77 -6.55
CA PRO A 119 -14.80 16.07 -5.33
C PRO A 119 -16.01 15.61 -4.52
N LEU A 120 -16.05 14.33 -4.16
CA LEU A 120 -17.12 13.74 -3.37
C LEU A 120 -16.77 13.83 -1.87
N LEU A 121 -17.59 14.57 -1.13
CA LEU A 121 -17.39 14.81 0.31
C LEU A 121 -18.06 13.71 1.14
N PRO A 122 -17.55 13.41 2.36
CA PRO A 122 -18.20 12.45 3.25
C PRO A 122 -19.68 12.77 3.52
N SER A 123 -20.03 14.05 3.70
CA SER A 123 -21.41 14.51 3.92
C SER A 123 -22.35 14.28 2.73
N ALA A 124 -21.80 14.05 1.53
CA ALA A 124 -22.55 13.74 0.31
C ALA A 124 -22.60 12.24 0.01
N THR A 125 -22.18 11.39 0.96
CA THR A 125 -22.16 9.93 0.82
C THR A 125 -22.93 9.24 1.93
N GLU A 126 -23.55 8.11 1.60
CA GLU A 126 -24.24 7.24 2.56
C GLU A 126 -23.88 5.79 2.26
N VAL A 127 -23.60 5.00 3.30
CA VAL A 127 -23.36 3.56 3.16
C VAL A 127 -24.71 2.83 3.23
N ARG A 128 -25.18 2.31 2.10
CA ARG A 128 -26.38 1.46 2.05
C ARG A 128 -25.98 -0.03 1.99
N LYS A 129 -26.54 -0.84 2.90
CA LYS A 129 -26.35 -2.30 2.86
C LYS A 129 -27.22 -2.89 1.75
N VAL A 130 -26.60 -3.57 0.79
CA VAL A 130 -27.31 -4.36 -0.22
C VAL A 130 -27.50 -5.77 0.33
N GLN A 131 -28.75 -6.25 0.43
CA GLN A 131 -29.00 -7.68 0.68
C GLN A 131 -28.78 -8.42 -0.64
N ALA A 132 -28.07 -9.55 -0.60
CA ALA A 132 -28.01 -10.43 -1.75
C ALA A 132 -29.40 -11.06 -1.92
N ASP A 133 -30.03 -10.87 -3.07
CA ASP A 133 -31.17 -11.69 -3.47
C ASP A 133 -30.68 -13.15 -3.48
N GLY A 134 -31.39 -14.01 -2.74
CA GLY A 134 -31.03 -15.41 -2.51
C GLY A 134 -31.07 -16.30 -3.74
#